data_AF-A0A9X3BV61-F1
#
_entry.id   AF-A0A9X3BV61-F1
#
_cell.length_a   1.000
_cell.length_b   1.000
_cell.length_c   1.000
_cell.angle_alpha   90.00
_cell.angle_beta   90.00
_cell.angle_gamma   90.00
#
_symmetry.space_group_name_H-M   'P 1'
#
loop_
_entity.id
_entity.type
_entity.pdbx_description
1 polymer ?
#
loop_
_entity_poly.entity_id
_entity_poly.type
_entity_poly.pdbx_seq_one_letter_code
_entity_poly.pdbx_strand_id
1 'polypeptide(L)'
;MTLKRRLPFLRWSVLRFAWAMPGFVKTGQLGDGREAAVAADVEANARAGDVDDVLATMDRFAYEKSMLVNVGDEKGALLDAAVRRADPRRALELGAYCGYSALRIARAAPAAAVYSVEFSAANADIARRIWRHAGVADRITCVVGTLGDGGATLDALAAHGFAPHNLDLLFIDHDKRAYLPDLQRILNRGWLHPGSIVVADNVRVPGAPKYRAYMRDEQGRSFDTVEHRTHVEYQTLLGDLVLESEYLG
;
A
#
# COMPACT_ATOMS: atom_id res chain seq x y z
N MET A 1 2.48 -20.88 18.59
CA MET A 1 2.63 -19.41 18.54
C MET A 1 3.70 -18.98 19.55
N THR A 2 4.77 -18.32 19.12
CA THR A 2 5.95 -17.99 19.95
C THR A 2 5.80 -16.66 20.72
N LEU A 3 6.40 -16.57 21.91
CA LEU A 3 6.32 -15.43 22.85
C LEU A 3 6.70 -14.08 22.20
N LYS A 4 7.64 -14.11 21.25
CA LYS A 4 8.10 -12.94 20.48
C LYS A 4 7.01 -12.31 19.61
N ARG A 5 5.94 -13.04 19.25
CA ARG A 5 4.79 -12.51 18.49
C ARG A 5 3.82 -11.72 19.38
N ARG A 6 3.87 -11.90 20.71
CA ARG A 6 2.96 -11.26 21.69
C ARG A 6 3.50 -9.96 22.31
N LEU A 7 4.83 -9.72 22.28
CA LEU A 7 5.46 -8.57 22.96
C LEU A 7 6.41 -7.82 22.01
N PRO A 8 5.90 -6.88 21.18
CA PRO A 8 6.69 -6.22 20.14
C PRO A 8 7.79 -5.30 20.68
N PHE A 9 7.62 -4.70 21.86
CA PHE A 9 8.57 -3.76 22.48
C PHE A 9 9.89 -4.39 22.98
N LEU A 10 9.98 -5.73 23.04
CA LEU A 10 11.23 -6.43 23.36
C LEU A 10 12.13 -6.66 22.13
N ARG A 11 11.70 -6.23 20.94
CA ARG A 11 12.49 -6.40 19.72
C ARG A 11 13.37 -5.18 19.50
N TRP A 12 14.68 -5.43 19.39
CA TRP A 12 15.67 -4.41 19.00
C TRP A 12 15.29 -3.65 17.72
N SER A 13 14.58 -4.32 16.80
CA SER A 13 14.04 -3.73 15.57
C SER A 13 12.99 -2.64 15.81
N VAL A 14 12.18 -2.72 16.88
CA VAL A 14 11.16 -1.72 17.22
C VAL A 14 11.81 -0.46 17.80
N LEU A 15 12.87 -0.60 18.60
CA LEU A 15 13.65 0.53 19.09
C LEU A 15 14.37 1.27 17.95
N ARG A 16 15.00 0.53 17.02
CA ARG A 16 15.59 1.10 15.80
C ARG A 16 14.56 1.80 14.93
N PHE A 17 13.38 1.20 14.77
CA PHE A 17 12.26 1.80 14.04
C PHE A 17 11.86 3.15 14.64
N ALA A 18 11.58 3.20 15.95
CA ALA A 18 11.17 4.43 16.62
C ALA A 18 12.19 5.57 16.45
N TRP A 19 13.49 5.25 16.47
CA TRP A 19 14.55 6.24 16.26
C TRP A 19 14.65 6.75 14.82
N ALA A 20 14.34 5.91 13.83
CA ALA A 20 14.44 6.21 12.41
C ALA A 20 13.19 6.93 11.82
N MET A 21 12.05 6.85 12.48
CA MET A 21 10.76 7.40 12.01
C MET A 21 10.77 8.88 11.57
N PRO A 22 11.49 9.81 12.23
CA PRO A 22 11.48 11.21 11.81
C PRO A 22 12.03 11.45 10.39
N GLY A 23 12.93 10.58 9.90
CA GLY A 23 13.47 10.65 8.53
C GLY A 23 12.48 10.17 7.47
N PHE A 24 11.68 9.15 7.81
CA PHE A 24 10.73 8.49 6.91
C PHE A 24 9.79 9.46 6.20
N VAL A 25 9.21 10.40 6.97
CA VAL A 25 8.20 11.34 6.47
C VAL A 25 8.78 12.27 5.39
N LYS A 26 10.12 12.46 5.36
CA LYS A 26 10.78 13.34 4.39
C LYS A 26 11.35 12.59 3.19
N THR A 27 11.89 11.39 3.39
CA THR A 27 12.69 10.67 2.38
C THR A 27 12.04 9.39 1.87
N GLY A 28 11.03 8.89 2.60
CA GLY A 28 10.39 7.61 2.35
C GLY A 28 11.22 6.43 2.85
N GLN A 29 12.40 6.70 3.39
CA GLN A 29 13.31 5.70 3.91
C GLN A 29 13.52 5.89 5.41
N LEU A 30 13.65 4.78 6.12
CA LEU A 30 14.09 4.82 7.52
C LEU A 30 15.58 5.16 7.63
N GLY A 31 16.34 5.07 6.53
CA GLY A 31 17.70 5.59 6.46
C GLY A 31 18.74 4.71 7.18
N ASP A 32 18.33 3.55 7.67
CA ASP A 32 19.19 2.55 8.31
C ASP A 32 19.47 1.33 7.42
N GLY A 33 19.15 1.47 6.12
CA GLY A 33 19.42 0.49 5.07
C GLY A 33 18.45 -0.69 5.01
N ARG A 34 17.39 -0.70 5.83
CA ARG A 34 16.48 -1.85 5.90
C ARG A 34 15.71 -2.11 4.60
N GLU A 35 15.41 -1.06 3.83
CA GLU A 35 14.71 -1.16 2.55
C GLU A 35 15.58 -1.92 1.52
N ALA A 36 16.87 -1.59 1.44
CA ALA A 36 17.80 -2.33 0.59
C ALA A 36 18.04 -3.75 1.12
N ALA A 37 18.07 -3.92 2.45
CA ALA A 37 18.27 -5.22 3.07
C ALA A 37 17.10 -6.19 2.83
N VAL A 38 15.84 -5.73 2.82
CA VAL A 38 14.72 -6.61 2.50
C VAL A 38 14.77 -7.10 1.05
N ALA A 39 15.13 -6.24 0.09
CA ALA A 39 15.31 -6.68 -1.30
C ALA A 39 16.41 -7.73 -1.43
N ALA A 40 17.56 -7.51 -0.78
CA ALA A 40 18.64 -8.50 -0.76
C ALA A 40 18.21 -9.82 -0.08
N ASP A 41 17.40 -9.75 0.98
CA ASP A 41 16.89 -10.93 1.67
C ASP A 41 15.93 -11.74 0.80
N VAL A 42 15.05 -11.06 0.05
CA VAL A 42 14.14 -11.68 -0.93
C VAL A 42 14.95 -12.37 -2.03
N GLU A 43 15.90 -11.66 -2.63
CA GLU A 43 16.73 -12.20 -3.72
C GLU A 43 17.55 -13.44 -3.27
N ALA A 44 17.98 -13.47 -2.01
CA ALA A 44 18.78 -14.56 -1.47
C ALA A 44 17.97 -15.77 -0.96
N ASN A 45 16.75 -15.55 -0.45
CA ASN A 45 16.02 -16.58 0.32
C ASN A 45 14.64 -16.95 -0.22
N ALA A 46 14.03 -16.13 -1.08
CA ALA A 46 12.75 -16.46 -1.70
C ALA A 46 12.95 -17.16 -3.05
N ARG A 47 12.08 -18.12 -3.38
CA ARG A 47 12.05 -18.74 -4.71
C ARG A 47 11.68 -17.70 -5.77
N ALA A 48 12.52 -17.58 -6.80
CA ALA A 48 12.25 -16.70 -7.93
C ALA A 48 10.96 -17.11 -8.67
N GLY A 49 10.13 -16.14 -9.02
CA GLY A 49 8.83 -16.37 -9.68
C GLY A 49 7.70 -16.85 -8.74
N ASP A 50 7.94 -16.93 -7.43
CA ASP A 50 6.93 -17.34 -6.44
C ASP A 50 6.52 -16.15 -5.56
N VAL A 51 5.39 -15.53 -5.90
CA VAL A 51 4.88 -14.34 -5.18
C VAL A 51 4.58 -14.65 -3.71
N ASP A 52 4.07 -15.84 -3.40
CA ASP A 52 3.74 -16.23 -2.03
C ASP A 52 4.99 -16.40 -1.16
N ASP A 53 6.04 -17.00 -1.71
CA ASP A 53 7.32 -17.14 -1.00
C ASP A 53 8.03 -15.80 -0.82
N VAL A 54 7.92 -14.89 -1.80
CA VAL A 54 8.41 -13.52 -1.67
C VAL A 54 7.69 -12.77 -0.56
N LEU A 55 6.35 -12.79 -0.53
CA LEU A 55 5.56 -12.16 0.54
C LEU A 55 5.91 -12.75 1.92
N ALA A 56 5.99 -14.08 2.03
CA ALA A 56 6.36 -14.75 3.26
C ALA A 56 7.79 -14.39 3.72
N THR A 57 8.72 -14.20 2.79
CA THR A 57 10.08 -13.77 3.08
C THR A 57 10.12 -12.33 3.59
N MET A 58 9.37 -11.42 2.99
CA MET A 58 9.24 -10.04 3.47
C MET A 58 8.62 -9.98 4.87
N ASP A 59 7.59 -10.79 5.14
CA ASP A 59 6.97 -10.89 6.47
C ASP A 59 7.97 -11.43 7.50
N ARG A 60 8.70 -12.51 7.20
CA ARG A 60 9.77 -13.02 8.08
C ARG A 60 10.83 -11.96 8.34
N PHE A 61 11.27 -11.23 7.31
CA PHE A 61 12.23 -10.14 7.47
C PHE A 61 11.70 -9.07 8.44
N ALA A 62 10.45 -8.64 8.26
CA ALA A 62 9.79 -7.66 9.12
C ALA A 62 9.69 -8.13 10.58
N TYR A 63 9.37 -9.42 10.78
CA TYR A 63 9.26 -9.99 12.11
C TYR A 63 10.61 -10.26 12.79
N GLU A 64 11.62 -10.73 12.06
CA GLU A 64 12.83 -11.30 12.66
C GLU A 64 14.06 -10.40 12.56
N LYS A 65 14.15 -9.57 11.51
CA LYS A 65 15.36 -8.79 11.20
C LYS A 65 15.14 -7.30 11.42
N SER A 66 14.19 -6.70 10.72
CA SER A 66 13.95 -5.26 10.78
C SER A 66 12.52 -4.93 10.41
N MET A 67 11.80 -4.24 11.30
CA MET A 67 10.40 -3.86 11.09
C MET A 67 10.27 -3.00 9.84
N LEU A 68 9.29 -3.32 8.99
CA LEU A 68 8.99 -2.57 7.77
C LEU A 68 7.68 -1.78 7.96
N VAL A 69 7.49 -0.73 7.18
CA VAL A 69 6.24 0.07 7.13
C VAL A 69 5.26 -0.51 6.09
N ASN A 70 5.28 -1.83 5.86
CA ASN A 70 4.33 -2.47 4.94
C ASN A 70 3.03 -2.76 5.70
N VAL A 71 1.87 -2.73 5.01
CA VAL A 71 0.52 -3.10 5.52
C VAL A 71 0.45 -4.36 6.38
N GLY A 72 1.35 -5.33 6.20
CA GLY A 72 1.47 -6.54 7.03
C GLY A 72 0.45 -7.63 6.69
N ASP A 73 0.51 -8.76 7.39
CA ASP A 73 -0.26 -9.98 7.09
C ASP A 73 -1.76 -9.85 7.41
N GLU A 74 -2.10 -9.27 8.56
CA GLU A 74 -3.50 -9.09 9.01
C GLU A 74 -4.28 -8.16 8.07
N LYS A 75 -3.80 -6.92 7.87
CA LYS A 75 -4.45 -5.95 6.99
C LYS A 75 -4.32 -6.33 5.52
N GLY A 76 -3.24 -7.03 5.17
CA GLY A 76 -3.08 -7.61 3.84
C GLY A 76 -4.18 -8.60 3.47
N ALA A 77 -4.77 -9.33 4.43
CA ALA A 77 -5.90 -10.22 4.15
C ALA A 77 -7.19 -9.45 3.80
N LEU A 78 -7.40 -8.27 4.39
CA LEU A 78 -8.49 -7.37 4.03
C LEU A 78 -8.28 -6.79 2.63
N LEU A 79 -7.05 -6.34 2.33
CA LEU A 79 -6.71 -5.89 0.98
C LEU A 79 -6.94 -7.01 -0.06
N ASP A 80 -6.50 -8.24 0.21
CA ASP A 80 -6.72 -9.36 -0.70
C ASP A 80 -8.22 -9.63 -0.92
N ALA A 81 -9.05 -9.48 0.13
CA ALA A 81 -10.50 -9.66 0.03
C ALA A 81 -11.16 -8.56 -0.80
N ALA A 82 -10.77 -7.30 -0.59
CA ALA A 82 -11.22 -6.16 -1.36
C ALA A 82 -10.84 -6.31 -2.85
N VAL A 83 -9.58 -6.71 -3.13
CA VAL A 83 -9.10 -6.97 -4.50
C VAL A 83 -9.93 -8.06 -5.17
N ARG A 84 -10.21 -9.18 -4.49
CA ARG A 84 -11.03 -10.26 -5.05
C ARG A 84 -12.48 -9.83 -5.32
N ARG A 85 -13.05 -8.96 -4.48
CA ARG A 85 -14.39 -8.42 -4.69
C ARG A 85 -14.42 -7.44 -5.86
N ALA A 86 -13.40 -6.59 -6.00
CA ALA A 86 -13.28 -5.65 -7.09
C ALA A 86 -13.05 -6.33 -8.45
N ASP A 87 -12.43 -7.52 -8.47
CA ASP A 87 -11.96 -8.22 -9.68
C ASP A 87 -11.30 -7.26 -10.69
N PRO A 88 -10.29 -6.48 -10.27
CA PRO A 88 -9.84 -5.32 -11.02
C PRO A 88 -9.11 -5.74 -12.30
N ARG A 89 -9.37 -5.00 -13.38
CA ARG A 89 -8.50 -4.99 -14.57
C ARG A 89 -7.38 -3.97 -14.40
N ARG A 90 -7.66 -2.87 -13.70
CA ARG A 90 -6.72 -1.80 -13.41
C ARG A 90 -6.78 -1.42 -11.94
N ALA A 91 -5.65 -1.54 -11.27
CA ALA A 91 -5.47 -1.14 -9.89
C ALA A 91 -4.45 0.01 -9.79
N LEU A 92 -4.74 0.98 -8.94
CA LEU A 92 -3.81 2.06 -8.57
C LEU A 92 -3.50 1.98 -7.08
N GLU A 93 -2.22 1.96 -6.76
CA GLU A 93 -1.69 2.11 -5.41
C GLU A 93 -1.02 3.49 -5.27
N LEU A 94 -1.28 4.16 -4.16
CA LEU A 94 -0.57 5.38 -3.76
C LEU A 94 0.30 5.06 -2.55
N GLY A 95 1.61 4.92 -2.77
CA GLY A 95 2.61 4.52 -1.78
C GLY A 95 3.10 3.08 -2.04
N ALA A 96 4.24 2.92 -2.72
CA ALA A 96 4.80 1.59 -2.98
C ALA A 96 5.66 1.08 -1.82
N TYR A 97 6.46 1.97 -1.23
CA TYR A 97 7.56 1.64 -0.33
C TYR A 97 8.45 0.51 -0.91
N CYS A 98 8.46 -0.67 -0.30
CA CYS A 98 9.21 -1.84 -0.79
C CYS A 98 8.40 -2.75 -1.73
N GLY A 99 7.20 -2.34 -2.16
CA GLY A 99 6.38 -3.03 -3.16
C GLY A 99 5.53 -4.18 -2.63
N TYR A 100 5.36 -4.31 -1.32
CA TYR A 100 4.65 -5.42 -0.69
C TYR A 100 3.15 -5.47 -1.05
N SER A 101 2.44 -4.34 -0.93
CA SER A 101 0.99 -4.25 -1.21
C SER A 101 0.69 -4.42 -2.70
N ALA A 102 1.49 -3.84 -3.59
CA ALA A 102 1.40 -4.12 -5.03
C ALA A 102 1.53 -5.62 -5.36
N LEU A 103 2.42 -6.36 -4.68
CA LEU A 103 2.51 -7.82 -4.84
C LEU A 103 1.24 -8.53 -4.38
N ARG A 104 0.65 -8.10 -3.26
CA ARG A 104 -0.61 -8.66 -2.76
C ARG A 104 -1.75 -8.44 -3.76
N ILE A 105 -1.87 -7.23 -4.30
CA ILE A 105 -2.85 -6.89 -5.33
C ILE A 105 -2.62 -7.78 -6.57
N ALA A 106 -1.39 -7.83 -7.07
CA ALA A 106 -1.04 -8.62 -8.26
C ALA A 106 -1.24 -10.13 -8.06
N ARG A 107 -1.10 -10.64 -6.83
CA ARG A 107 -1.41 -12.03 -6.49
C ARG A 107 -2.91 -12.28 -6.45
N ALA A 108 -3.68 -11.40 -5.81
CA ALA A 108 -5.12 -11.55 -5.62
C ALA A 108 -5.92 -11.32 -6.91
N ALA A 109 -5.38 -10.54 -7.86
CA ALA A 109 -5.93 -10.32 -9.20
C ALA A 109 -4.86 -10.58 -10.28
N PRO A 110 -4.66 -11.84 -10.71
CA PRO A 110 -3.62 -12.20 -11.66
C PRO A 110 -3.72 -11.50 -13.02
N ALA A 111 -4.94 -11.15 -13.45
CA ALA A 111 -5.21 -10.47 -14.72
C ALA A 111 -5.10 -8.93 -14.64
N ALA A 112 -4.92 -8.36 -13.45
CA ALA A 112 -4.88 -6.92 -13.26
C ALA A 112 -3.55 -6.32 -13.75
N ALA A 113 -3.63 -5.14 -14.37
CA ALA A 113 -2.51 -4.22 -14.46
C ALA A 113 -2.46 -3.37 -13.18
N VAL A 114 -1.37 -3.45 -12.45
CA VAL A 114 -1.17 -2.73 -11.19
C VAL A 114 -0.24 -1.55 -11.44
N TYR A 115 -0.65 -0.37 -11.02
CA TYR A 115 0.15 0.84 -11.06
C TYR A 115 0.39 1.31 -9.65
N SER A 116 1.62 1.65 -9.32
CA SER A 116 1.98 2.15 -7.99
C SER A 116 2.73 3.46 -8.10
N VAL A 117 2.26 4.47 -7.35
CA VAL A 117 2.90 5.79 -7.27
C VAL A 117 3.81 5.81 -6.04
N GLU A 118 5.08 6.12 -6.24
CA GLU A 118 6.07 6.20 -5.17
C GLU A 118 6.90 7.48 -5.28
N PHE A 119 6.99 8.25 -4.20
CA PHE A 119 7.72 9.52 -4.25
C PHE A 119 9.23 9.34 -4.18
N SER A 120 9.71 8.30 -3.51
CA SER A 120 11.13 8.02 -3.33
C SER A 120 11.64 7.13 -4.46
N ALA A 121 12.44 7.69 -5.37
CA ALA A 121 13.06 6.95 -6.46
C ALA A 121 13.84 5.71 -5.97
N ALA A 122 14.51 5.83 -4.81
CA ALA A 122 15.23 4.71 -4.20
C ALA A 122 14.30 3.57 -3.79
N ASN A 123 13.13 3.89 -3.22
CA ASN A 123 12.13 2.89 -2.89
C ASN A 123 11.49 2.27 -4.14
N ALA A 124 11.22 3.08 -5.16
CA ALA A 124 10.72 2.59 -6.44
C ALA A 124 11.68 1.56 -7.06
N ASP A 125 13.00 1.80 -6.98
CA ASP A 125 14.00 0.86 -7.47
C ASP A 125 14.07 -0.43 -6.64
N ILE A 126 13.89 -0.33 -5.33
CA ILE A 126 13.80 -1.49 -4.41
C ILE A 126 12.55 -2.33 -4.74
N ALA A 127 11.39 -1.69 -4.87
CA ALA A 127 10.14 -2.34 -5.24
C ALA A 127 10.26 -3.05 -6.61
N ARG A 128 10.83 -2.38 -7.63
CA ARG A 128 11.08 -2.99 -8.95
C ARG A 128 11.99 -4.22 -8.89
N ARG A 129 13.01 -4.22 -8.03
CA ARG A 129 13.86 -5.40 -7.83
C ARG A 129 13.07 -6.58 -7.26
N ILE A 130 12.28 -6.33 -6.22
CA ILE A 130 11.46 -7.35 -5.57
C ILE A 130 10.41 -7.89 -6.56
N TRP A 131 9.72 -7.04 -7.31
CA TRP A 131 8.73 -7.47 -8.32
C TRP A 131 9.34 -8.27 -9.46
N ARG A 132 10.56 -7.93 -9.87
CA ARG A 132 11.32 -8.71 -10.87
C ARG A 132 11.65 -10.09 -10.33
N HIS A 133 12.11 -10.19 -9.08
CA HIS A 133 12.39 -11.48 -8.44
C HIS A 133 11.12 -12.32 -8.28
N ALA A 134 10.00 -11.68 -7.93
CA ALA A 134 8.69 -12.32 -7.83
C ALA A 134 8.07 -12.72 -9.19
N GLY A 135 8.68 -12.33 -10.32
CA GLY A 135 8.21 -12.69 -11.65
C GLY A 135 6.95 -11.95 -12.12
N VAL A 136 6.72 -10.72 -11.63
CA VAL A 136 5.49 -9.94 -11.93
C VAL A 136 5.78 -8.53 -12.47
N ALA A 137 7.02 -8.28 -12.89
CA ALA A 137 7.47 -6.96 -13.36
C ALA A 137 6.77 -6.49 -14.64
N ASP A 138 6.15 -7.39 -15.39
CA ASP A 138 5.31 -7.11 -16.56
C ASP A 138 3.90 -6.61 -16.19
N ARG A 139 3.45 -6.88 -14.96
CA ARG A 139 2.10 -6.52 -14.47
C ARG A 139 2.08 -5.33 -13.54
N ILE A 140 3.21 -5.02 -12.90
CA ILE A 140 3.33 -3.92 -11.95
C ILE A 140 4.20 -2.80 -12.51
N THR A 141 3.61 -1.63 -12.71
CA THR A 141 4.31 -0.41 -13.15
C THR A 141 4.45 0.56 -11.99
N CYS A 142 5.67 1.05 -11.72
CA CYS A 142 5.89 2.12 -10.75
C CYS A 142 6.13 3.47 -11.43
N VAL A 143 5.30 4.46 -11.10
CA VAL A 143 5.45 5.86 -11.49
C VAL A 143 6.06 6.62 -10.31
N VAL A 144 7.22 7.25 -10.53
CA VAL A 144 7.90 8.01 -9.46
C VAL A 144 7.31 9.40 -9.38
N GLY A 145 6.73 9.78 -8.23
CA GLY A 145 6.13 11.09 -8.01
C GLY A 145 5.08 11.13 -6.91
N THR A 146 4.24 12.16 -6.94
CA THR A 146 3.11 12.37 -6.01
C THR A 146 1.96 12.99 -6.78
N LEU A 147 0.69 12.73 -6.43
CA LEU A 147 -0.43 13.37 -7.17
C LEU A 147 -0.52 14.89 -6.91
N GLY A 148 0.17 15.38 -5.87
CA GLY A 148 0.29 16.80 -5.55
C GLY A 148 1.32 17.59 -6.37
N ASP A 149 2.02 16.97 -7.33
CA ASP A 149 3.15 17.55 -8.08
C ASP A 149 2.77 18.49 -9.24
N GLY A 150 1.62 19.17 -9.13
CA GLY A 150 1.12 20.03 -10.20
C GLY A 150 0.49 19.27 -11.38
N GLY A 151 0.31 17.95 -11.26
CA GLY A 151 -0.39 17.12 -12.24
C GLY A 151 0.54 16.26 -13.10
N ALA A 152 1.85 16.39 -12.98
CA ALA A 152 2.81 15.61 -13.75
C ALA A 152 2.64 14.09 -13.54
N THR A 153 2.46 13.64 -12.29
CA THR A 153 2.20 12.22 -12.01
C THR A 153 0.85 11.77 -12.56
N LEU A 154 -0.19 12.61 -12.49
CA LEU A 154 -1.51 12.28 -13.06
C LEU A 154 -1.46 12.16 -14.58
N ASP A 155 -0.69 13.01 -15.25
CA ASP A 155 -0.51 12.97 -16.70
C ASP A 155 0.34 11.76 -17.12
N ALA A 156 1.35 11.39 -16.32
CA ALA A 156 2.10 10.14 -16.52
C ALA A 156 1.19 8.90 -16.38
N LEU A 157 0.31 8.87 -15.38
CA LEU A 157 -0.70 7.82 -15.25
C LEU A 157 -1.66 7.82 -16.46
N ALA A 158 -2.11 8.99 -16.92
CA ALA A 158 -2.95 9.09 -18.12
C ALA A 158 -2.25 8.52 -19.37
N ALA A 159 -0.94 8.75 -19.53
CA ALA A 159 -0.13 8.14 -20.60
C ALA A 159 -0.04 6.61 -20.49
N HIS A 160 -0.19 6.05 -19.29
CA HIS A 160 -0.35 4.62 -19.05
C HIS A 160 -1.79 4.10 -19.25
N GLY A 161 -2.68 4.94 -19.80
CA GLY A 161 -4.05 4.57 -20.15
C GLY A 161 -5.07 4.78 -19.05
N PHE A 162 -4.77 5.56 -18.00
CA PHE A 162 -5.80 6.01 -17.07
C PHE A 162 -6.72 7.02 -17.75
N ALA A 163 -8.01 6.76 -17.71
CA ALA A 163 -9.05 7.52 -18.39
C ALA A 163 -10.32 7.52 -17.53
N PRO A 164 -11.33 8.34 -17.87
CA PRO A 164 -12.59 8.29 -17.14
C PRO A 164 -13.16 6.88 -17.05
N HIS A 165 -13.63 6.50 -15.85
CA HIS A 165 -14.35 5.25 -15.58
C HIS A 165 -13.58 3.95 -15.83
N ASN A 166 -12.26 3.94 -15.66
CA ASN A 166 -11.44 2.73 -15.88
C ASN A 166 -10.52 2.33 -14.72
N LEU A 167 -10.71 2.94 -13.55
CA LEU A 167 -10.01 2.54 -12.33
C LEU A 167 -10.93 1.69 -11.45
N ASP A 168 -10.66 0.40 -11.38
CA ASP A 168 -11.51 -0.56 -10.65
C ASP A 168 -11.16 -0.61 -9.16
N LEU A 169 -9.86 -0.49 -8.82
CA LEU A 169 -9.36 -0.54 -7.45
C LEU A 169 -8.36 0.59 -7.17
N LEU A 170 -8.60 1.35 -6.11
CA LEU A 170 -7.66 2.33 -5.57
C LEU A 170 -7.22 1.92 -4.16
N PHE A 171 -5.92 1.66 -3.96
CA PHE A 171 -5.33 1.46 -2.65
C PHE A 171 -4.54 2.71 -2.22
N ILE A 172 -4.85 3.25 -1.05
CA ILE A 172 -4.23 4.47 -0.52
C ILE A 172 -3.43 4.11 0.73
N ASP A 173 -2.10 4.14 0.61
CA ASP A 173 -1.16 3.86 1.72
C ASP A 173 0.12 4.75 1.71
N HIS A 174 -0.04 6.04 1.45
CA HIS A 174 1.06 7.02 1.47
C HIS A 174 0.90 8.02 2.65
N ASP A 175 1.40 9.26 2.50
CA ASP A 175 1.21 10.34 3.46
C ASP A 175 -0.28 10.58 3.76
N LYS A 176 -0.68 10.31 5.00
CA LYS A 176 -2.09 10.41 5.45
C LYS A 176 -2.68 11.82 5.30
N ARG A 177 -1.84 12.86 5.19
CA ARG A 177 -2.28 14.24 4.94
C ARG A 177 -2.78 14.45 3.51
N ALA A 178 -2.30 13.63 2.57
CA ALA A 178 -2.61 13.72 1.15
C ALA A 178 -3.77 12.80 0.72
N TYR A 179 -4.27 11.90 1.58
CA TYR A 179 -5.36 10.97 1.27
C TYR A 179 -6.59 11.63 0.66
N LEU A 180 -7.15 12.64 1.34
CA LEU A 180 -8.33 13.34 0.84
C LEU A 180 -8.03 14.17 -0.42
N PRO A 181 -6.99 15.02 -0.44
CA PRO A 181 -6.61 15.74 -1.66
C PRO A 181 -6.41 14.81 -2.86
N ASP A 182 -5.76 13.66 -2.67
CA ASP A 182 -5.43 12.74 -3.75
C ASP A 182 -6.65 11.93 -4.22
N LEU A 183 -7.54 11.52 -3.31
CA LEU A 183 -8.85 11.01 -3.68
C LEU A 183 -9.63 12.03 -4.53
N GLN A 184 -9.67 13.30 -4.10
CA GLN A 184 -10.35 14.36 -4.84
C GLN A 184 -9.73 14.58 -6.23
N ARG A 185 -8.41 14.48 -6.38
CA ARG A 185 -7.75 14.55 -7.69
C ARG A 185 -8.18 13.41 -8.60
N ILE A 186 -8.29 12.19 -8.08
CA ILE A 186 -8.74 11.00 -8.83
C ILE A 186 -10.21 11.15 -9.23
N LEU A 187 -11.07 11.62 -8.31
CA LEU A 187 -12.48 11.92 -8.57
C LEU A 187 -12.63 13.01 -9.65
N ASN A 188 -11.85 14.09 -9.57
CA ASN A 188 -11.87 15.18 -10.55
C ASN A 188 -11.39 14.73 -11.94
N ARG A 189 -10.52 13.72 -12.02
CA ARG A 189 -10.14 13.08 -13.29
C ARG A 189 -11.23 12.12 -13.82
N GLY A 190 -12.25 11.83 -13.02
CA GLY A 190 -13.37 10.96 -13.38
C GLY A 190 -12.97 9.49 -13.51
N TRP A 191 -11.83 9.07 -12.96
CA TRP A 191 -11.27 7.73 -13.20
C TRP A 191 -12.09 6.60 -12.57
N LEU A 192 -12.75 6.86 -11.45
CA LEU A 192 -13.63 5.89 -10.81
C LEU A 192 -14.94 5.73 -11.58
N HIS A 193 -15.54 4.56 -11.49
CA HIS A 193 -16.87 4.23 -11.98
C HIS A 193 -17.71 3.65 -10.84
N PRO A 194 -19.05 3.66 -10.94
CA PRO A 194 -19.88 2.95 -9.98
C PRO A 194 -19.41 1.49 -9.83
N GLY A 195 -19.15 1.05 -8.59
CA GLY A 195 -18.56 -0.25 -8.27
C GLY A 195 -17.03 -0.25 -8.08
N SER A 196 -16.32 0.85 -8.39
CA SER A 196 -14.89 0.96 -8.04
C SER A 196 -14.70 0.86 -6.52
N ILE A 197 -13.68 0.11 -6.09
CA ILE A 197 -13.37 -0.06 -4.66
C ILE A 197 -12.17 0.79 -4.28
N VAL A 198 -12.33 1.62 -3.25
CA VAL A 198 -11.26 2.38 -2.62
C VAL A 198 -10.94 1.77 -1.27
N VAL A 199 -9.69 1.37 -1.06
CA VAL A 199 -9.18 0.84 0.22
C VAL A 199 -8.16 1.83 0.77
N ALA A 200 -8.38 2.34 1.97
CA ALA A 200 -7.46 3.26 2.64
C ALA A 200 -6.97 2.67 3.96
N ASP A 201 -5.64 2.64 4.12
CA ASP A 201 -4.99 2.04 5.29
C ASP A 201 -4.59 3.08 6.36
N ASN A 202 -4.50 2.62 7.60
CA ASN A 202 -4.18 3.41 8.80
C ASN A 202 -5.02 4.67 9.01
N VAL A 203 -6.32 4.57 8.79
CA VAL A 203 -7.23 5.71 8.91
C VAL A 203 -7.40 6.15 10.37
N ARG A 204 -7.01 5.30 11.34
CA ARG A 204 -7.04 5.62 12.78
C ARG A 204 -5.69 6.01 13.37
N VAL A 205 -4.61 5.27 13.10
CA VAL A 205 -3.26 5.57 13.62
C VAL A 205 -2.22 5.30 12.54
N PRO A 206 -1.49 6.31 12.02
CA PRO A 206 -1.38 7.70 12.52
C PRO A 206 -2.59 8.59 12.25
N GLY A 207 -3.55 8.11 11.44
CA GLY A 207 -4.86 8.71 11.28
C GLY A 207 -5.00 9.65 10.09
N ALA A 208 -6.11 9.52 9.36
CA ALA A 208 -6.49 10.39 8.24
C ALA A 208 -7.85 11.06 8.52
N PRO A 209 -7.95 11.96 9.52
CA PRO A 209 -9.23 12.46 10.03
C PRO A 209 -10.05 13.20 8.98
N LYS A 210 -9.39 13.95 8.07
CA LYS A 210 -10.07 14.65 6.96
C LYS A 210 -10.68 13.66 5.97
N TYR A 211 -9.93 12.63 5.59
CA TYR A 211 -10.40 11.57 4.70
C TYR A 211 -11.57 10.81 5.34
N ARG A 212 -11.44 10.42 6.60
CA ARG A 212 -12.49 9.70 7.32
C ARG A 212 -13.77 10.53 7.47
N ALA A 213 -13.64 11.82 7.79
CA ALA A 213 -14.79 12.72 7.88
C ALA A 213 -15.49 12.83 6.52
N TYR A 214 -14.73 13.00 5.44
CA TYR A 214 -15.28 13.02 4.08
C TYR A 214 -16.03 11.73 3.74
N MET A 215 -15.44 10.56 3.98
CA MET A 215 -16.12 9.28 3.69
C MET A 215 -17.41 9.09 4.48
N ARG A 216 -17.45 9.56 5.74
CA ARG A 216 -18.67 9.55 6.54
C ARG A 216 -19.73 10.50 5.97
N ASP A 217 -19.32 11.68 5.51
CA ASP A 217 -20.24 12.70 4.99
C ASP A 217 -20.78 12.30 3.59
N GLU A 218 -20.03 11.51 2.84
CA GLU A 218 -20.39 10.94 1.53
C GLU A 218 -21.10 9.57 1.59
N GLN A 219 -21.28 9.02 2.79
CA GLN A 219 -21.93 7.72 3.00
C GLN A 219 -23.35 7.70 2.42
N GLY A 220 -23.62 6.74 1.53
CA GLY A 220 -24.89 6.58 0.82
C GLY A 220 -25.17 7.65 -0.23
N ARG A 221 -24.22 8.56 -0.50
CA ARG A 221 -24.28 9.55 -1.58
C ARG A 221 -23.38 9.12 -2.72
N SER A 222 -22.08 9.34 -2.58
CA SER A 222 -21.09 8.98 -3.58
C SER A 222 -20.28 7.74 -3.16
N PHE A 223 -20.32 7.34 -1.88
CA PHE A 223 -19.63 6.14 -1.40
C PHE A 223 -20.51 5.30 -0.47
N ASP A 224 -20.35 3.98 -0.51
CA ASP A 224 -20.75 3.06 0.57
C ASP A 224 -19.51 2.53 1.27
N THR A 225 -19.29 2.94 2.52
CA THR A 225 -18.06 2.70 3.28
C THR A 225 -18.27 1.74 4.45
N VAL A 226 -17.41 0.73 4.50
CA VAL A 226 -17.27 -0.21 5.62
C VAL A 226 -15.97 0.09 6.38
N GLU A 227 -16.07 0.26 7.70
CA GLU A 227 -14.90 0.37 8.59
C GLU A 227 -14.51 -1.01 9.12
N HIS A 228 -13.31 -1.49 8.76
CA HIS A 228 -12.75 -2.73 9.30
C HIS A 228 -11.84 -2.41 10.48
N ARG A 229 -12.13 -3.01 11.64
CA ARG A 229 -11.29 -2.87 12.85
C ARG A 229 -10.11 -3.81 12.76
N THR A 230 -8.90 -3.24 12.85
CA THR A 230 -7.64 -3.97 12.71
C THR A 230 -6.67 -3.57 13.81
N HIS A 231 -5.42 -4.01 13.70
CA HIS A 231 -4.32 -3.55 14.54
C HIS A 231 -3.22 -2.90 13.69
N VAL A 232 -2.42 -2.05 14.34
CA VAL A 232 -1.19 -1.47 13.75
C VAL A 232 -0.24 -2.61 13.35
N GLU A 233 0.51 -2.41 12.27
CA GLU A 233 1.30 -3.45 11.62
C GLU A 233 2.27 -4.11 12.60
N TYR A 234 2.30 -5.45 12.58
CA TYR A 234 3.17 -6.27 13.41
C TYR A 234 2.98 -6.06 14.93
N GLN A 235 1.84 -5.51 15.37
CA GLN A 235 1.48 -5.30 16.77
C GLN A 235 0.04 -5.72 17.04
N THR A 236 -0.23 -6.31 18.21
CA THR A 236 -1.56 -6.83 18.56
C THR A 236 -2.30 -5.98 19.59
N LEU A 237 -1.76 -4.81 19.96
CA LEU A 237 -2.26 -4.00 21.09
C LEU A 237 -2.79 -2.63 20.69
N LEU A 238 -2.30 -2.06 19.58
CA LEU A 238 -2.78 -0.78 19.07
C LEU A 238 -3.80 -1.04 17.97
N GLY A 239 -5.06 -0.68 18.23
CA GLY A 239 -6.12 -0.82 17.24
C GLY A 239 -5.99 0.23 16.12
N ASP A 240 -6.21 -0.21 14.90
CA ASP A 240 -6.20 0.60 13.68
C ASP A 240 -7.51 0.42 12.89
N LEU A 241 -7.67 1.15 11.78
CA LEU A 241 -8.81 1.05 10.89
C LEU A 241 -8.37 1.02 9.43
N VAL A 242 -8.94 0.08 8.69
CA VAL A 242 -8.96 0.08 7.22
C VAL A 242 -10.36 0.49 6.79
N LEU A 243 -10.46 1.49 5.91
CA LEU A 243 -11.72 1.84 5.27
C LEU A 243 -11.75 1.18 3.90
N GLU A 244 -12.89 0.55 3.60
CA GLU A 244 -13.21 0.06 2.28
C GLU A 244 -14.47 0.74 1.80
N SER A 245 -14.38 1.44 0.68
CA SER A 245 -15.43 2.31 0.15
C SER A 245 -15.74 1.92 -1.28
N GLU A 246 -16.96 1.48 -1.55
CA GLU A 246 -17.48 1.30 -2.90
C GLU A 246 -17.97 2.65 -3.44
N TYR A 247 -17.51 3.05 -4.62
CA TYR A 247 -17.96 4.29 -5.26
C TYR A 247 -19.31 4.08 -5.95
N LEU A 248 -20.27 4.97 -5.70
CA LEU A 248 -21.66 4.87 -6.17
C LEU A 248 -21.96 5.74 -7.40
N GLY A 249 -21.10 6.73 -7.68
CA GLY A 249 -21.32 7.75 -8.72
C GLY A 249 -21.60 9.13 -8.13
#